data_AF-A0A0F2TG71-F1
#
_entry.id   AF-A0A0F2TG71-F1
#
_cell.length_a   1.000
_cell.length_b   1.000
_cell.length_c   1.000
_cell.angle_alpha   90.00
_cell.angle_beta   90.00
_cell.angle_gamma   90.00
#
_symmetry.space_group_name_H-M   'P 1'
#
loop_
_entity.id
_entity.type
_entity.pdbx_description
1 polymer ?
#
loop_
_entity_poly.entity_id
_entity_poly.type
_entity_poly.pdbx_seq_one_letter_code
_entity_poly.pdbx_strand_id
1 'polypeptide(L)'
;MGRDGERRLDRSEGFGEHLLGALLDQAHELPPHLIAPLVADAVRGIGGRDPVLLLQDYGQLVLVPLSGRGLAAREPVPIDGSSAGAAFLSGVSVEVPQGDGVRVYLPLLDGGDEVGVLALTLDDVDGDDRRLLRRFASLVADLLVTKSGYTDRIFQARRLQPMSVAAEIQWSLLPPLAMTAPRVAVAGILEPAYQVAGDSFDYALNDDLLHVATIDAMGHGLDAAAMATVAIGAYRHARRADIGLAEIYAFMDRAIAEQFGPDHFVTAQMMRLNTVSGHLQWVNAGHPQPLLIRDHAVVERLESETTLPVGFGGEEPVISERALRHGDRVLCFTDGLVEEREPGGEQFGEDQLIDWVNRVERSQEGVRAVVRALSHVLKEKRGGHTSDDATLFLIEWR
;
A
#
# COMPACT_ATOMS: atom_id res chain seq x y z
N MET A 1 -13.09 61.83 -16.98
CA MET A 1 -13.23 60.82 -15.91
C MET A 1 -14.28 59.81 -16.36
N GLY A 2 -13.88 58.83 -17.19
CA GLY A 2 -14.71 57.68 -17.51
C GLY A 2 -14.45 56.61 -16.47
N ARG A 3 -15.48 56.20 -15.73
CA ARG A 3 -15.41 55.16 -14.71
C ARG A 3 -15.13 53.82 -15.37
N ASP A 4 -14.03 53.18 -14.97
CA ASP A 4 -13.78 51.76 -15.16
C ASP A 4 -14.98 50.98 -14.61
N GLY A 5 -15.69 50.28 -15.49
CA GLY A 5 -16.65 49.27 -15.09
C GLY A 5 -15.89 48.03 -14.68
N GLU A 6 -15.70 47.83 -13.37
CA GLU A 6 -15.21 46.57 -12.81
C GLU A 6 -16.11 45.42 -13.33
N ARG A 7 -15.56 44.58 -14.22
CA ARG A 7 -16.21 43.31 -14.57
C ARG A 7 -16.27 42.47 -13.30
N ARG A 8 -17.46 42.32 -12.74
CA ARG A 8 -17.71 41.38 -11.65
C ARG A 8 -17.41 39.97 -12.20
N LEU A 9 -16.40 39.32 -11.64
CA LEU A 9 -16.06 37.93 -11.98
C LEU A 9 -17.28 37.04 -11.73
N ASP A 10 -17.63 36.19 -12.69
CA ASP A 10 -18.67 35.18 -12.51
C ASP A 10 -18.20 34.17 -11.46
N ARG A 11 -19.05 33.94 -10.46
CA ARG A 11 -18.82 33.04 -9.32
C ARG A 11 -20.00 32.09 -9.13
N SER A 12 -20.85 31.90 -10.14
CA SER A 12 -21.92 30.90 -10.07
C SER A 12 -21.35 29.49 -10.16
N GLU A 13 -21.80 28.61 -9.28
CA GLU A 13 -21.38 27.21 -9.28
C GLU A 13 -21.95 26.46 -10.50
N GLY A 14 -21.09 25.69 -11.18
CA GLY A 14 -21.55 24.69 -12.15
C GLY A 14 -22.17 23.47 -11.48
N PHE A 15 -22.89 22.63 -12.23
CA PHE A 15 -23.49 21.40 -11.70
C PHE A 15 -22.48 20.50 -10.94
N GLY A 16 -21.33 20.24 -11.55
CA GLY A 16 -20.29 19.40 -10.94
C GLY A 16 -19.66 20.04 -9.69
N GLU A 17 -19.50 21.36 -9.68
CA GLU A 17 -19.02 22.09 -8.50
C GLU A 17 -20.03 21.99 -7.36
N HIS A 18 -21.31 22.21 -7.65
CA HIS A 18 -22.38 22.07 -6.68
C HIS A 18 -22.48 20.66 -6.10
N LEU A 19 -22.42 19.63 -6.96
CA LEU A 19 -22.49 18.23 -6.54
C LEU A 19 -21.32 17.83 -5.64
N LEU A 20 -20.09 18.11 -6.08
CA LEU A 20 -18.87 17.75 -5.34
C LEU A 20 -18.73 18.62 -4.09
N GLY A 21 -19.13 19.89 -4.15
CA GLY A 21 -19.18 20.81 -3.01
C GLY A 21 -20.14 20.33 -1.94
N ALA A 22 -21.37 19.95 -2.32
CA ALA A 22 -22.34 19.40 -1.38
C ALA A 22 -21.85 18.09 -0.72
N LEU A 23 -21.15 17.23 -1.46
CA LEU A 23 -20.53 16.02 -0.92
C LEU A 23 -19.48 16.38 0.14
N LEU A 24 -18.60 17.34 -0.18
CA LEU A 24 -17.52 17.81 0.69
C LEU A 24 -18.07 18.49 1.96
N ASP A 25 -19.08 19.34 1.82
CA ASP A 25 -19.72 20.03 2.94
C ASP A 25 -20.33 19.04 3.92
N GLN A 26 -21.02 18.01 3.41
CA GLN A 26 -21.61 16.97 4.25
C GLN A 26 -20.57 16.05 4.87
N ALA A 27 -19.44 15.80 4.19
CA ALA A 27 -18.41 14.85 4.62
C ALA A 27 -17.85 15.14 6.01
N HIS A 28 -17.70 16.42 6.40
CA HIS A 28 -17.09 16.79 7.68
C HIS A 28 -17.84 16.21 8.88
N GLU A 29 -19.16 16.33 8.91
CA GLU A 29 -20.00 15.86 10.03
C GLU A 29 -20.66 14.50 9.74
N LEU A 30 -20.41 13.90 8.57
CA LEU A 30 -21.03 12.65 8.16
C LEU A 30 -20.64 11.49 9.10
N PRO A 31 -21.61 10.85 9.78
CA PRO A 31 -21.39 9.57 10.44
C PRO A 31 -20.98 8.49 9.43
N PRO A 32 -20.02 7.60 9.73
CA PRO A 32 -19.50 6.65 8.74
C PRO A 32 -20.55 5.72 8.11
N HIS A 33 -21.60 5.36 8.85
CA HIS A 33 -22.70 4.52 8.33
C HIS A 33 -23.55 5.22 7.24
N LEU A 34 -23.38 6.54 7.05
CA LEU A 34 -24.05 7.32 6.01
C LEU A 34 -23.20 7.53 4.74
N ILE A 35 -21.98 6.99 4.67
CA ILE A 35 -21.16 7.02 3.44
C ILE A 35 -21.90 6.37 2.27
N ALA A 36 -22.40 5.15 2.47
CA ALA A 36 -23.13 4.41 1.45
C ALA A 36 -24.35 5.16 0.86
N PRO A 37 -25.30 5.68 1.68
CA PRO A 37 -26.41 6.45 1.15
C PRO A 37 -25.97 7.78 0.52
N LEU A 38 -24.95 8.46 1.07
CA LEU A 38 -24.44 9.69 0.47
C LEU A 38 -23.89 9.46 -0.95
N VAL A 39 -23.08 8.41 -1.12
CA VAL A 39 -22.56 8.00 -2.43
C VAL A 39 -23.71 7.62 -3.37
N ALA A 40 -24.68 6.84 -2.90
CA ALA A 40 -25.84 6.45 -3.71
C ALA A 40 -26.67 7.67 -4.15
N ASP A 41 -26.85 8.66 -3.28
CA ASP A 41 -27.58 9.89 -3.57
C ASP A 41 -26.84 10.74 -4.61
N ALA A 42 -25.52 10.88 -4.47
CA ALA A 42 -24.68 11.57 -5.45
C ALA A 42 -24.68 10.87 -6.81
N VAL A 43 -24.60 9.53 -6.85
CA VAL A 43 -24.70 8.76 -8.09
C VAL A 43 -26.04 9.01 -8.80
N ARG A 44 -27.15 9.00 -8.04
CA ARG A 44 -28.46 9.35 -8.60
C ARG A 44 -28.52 10.79 -9.12
N GLY A 45 -27.85 11.72 -8.43
CA GLY A 45 -27.74 13.12 -8.87
C GLY A 45 -27.06 13.28 -10.23
N ILE A 46 -26.09 12.43 -10.56
CA ILE A 46 -25.41 12.37 -11.87
C ILE A 46 -26.26 11.63 -12.93
N GLY A 47 -27.41 11.07 -12.55
CA GLY A 47 -28.22 10.21 -13.42
C GLY A 47 -27.76 8.75 -13.46
N GLY A 48 -26.83 8.37 -12.60
CA GLY A 48 -26.36 6.99 -12.46
C GLY A 48 -27.30 6.11 -11.65
N ARG A 49 -27.21 4.80 -11.88
CA ARG A 49 -27.95 3.75 -11.16
C ARG A 49 -27.06 2.60 -10.74
N ASP A 50 -27.60 1.76 -9.86
CA ASP A 50 -26.95 0.56 -9.31
C ASP A 50 -25.53 0.78 -8.76
N PRO A 51 -25.31 1.79 -7.89
CA PRO A 51 -24.00 2.06 -7.32
C PRO A 51 -23.53 0.89 -6.46
N VAL A 52 -22.28 0.48 -6.60
CA VAL A 52 -21.62 -0.54 -5.78
C VAL A 52 -20.25 -0.01 -5.38
N LEU A 53 -19.96 -0.02 -4.08
CA LEU A 53 -18.61 0.22 -3.58
C LEU A 53 -17.96 -1.12 -3.29
N LEU A 54 -16.87 -1.43 -3.99
CA LEU A 54 -16.11 -2.66 -3.83
C LEU A 54 -14.77 -2.30 -3.18
N LEU A 55 -14.42 -2.91 -2.05
CA LEU A 55 -13.19 -2.64 -1.30
C LEU A 55 -12.23 -3.82 -1.41
N GLN A 56 -10.93 -3.57 -1.55
CA GLN A 56 -9.94 -4.66 -1.57
C GLN A 56 -9.92 -5.42 -0.24
N ASP A 57 -9.95 -6.76 -0.28
CA ASP A 57 -9.73 -7.59 0.91
C ASP A 57 -8.25 -7.60 1.34
N TYR A 58 -7.96 -7.98 2.58
CA TYR A 58 -6.56 -7.95 3.09
C TYR A 58 -5.59 -8.87 2.34
N GLY A 59 -6.08 -9.96 1.72
CA GLY A 59 -5.27 -10.85 0.89
C GLY A 59 -5.04 -10.35 -0.54
N GLN A 60 -5.67 -9.24 -0.93
CA GLN A 60 -5.62 -8.66 -2.27
C GLN A 60 -6.11 -9.61 -3.39
N LEU A 61 -7.02 -10.53 -3.07
CA LEU A 61 -7.55 -11.54 -4.00
C LEU A 61 -8.88 -11.10 -4.62
N VAL A 62 -9.73 -10.41 -3.85
CA VAL A 62 -11.06 -9.99 -4.29
C VAL A 62 -11.38 -8.55 -3.89
N LEU A 63 -12.35 -7.98 -4.58
CA LEU A 63 -13.02 -6.74 -4.17
C LEU A 63 -14.36 -7.10 -3.52
N VAL A 64 -14.53 -6.73 -2.25
CA VAL A 64 -15.68 -7.06 -1.41
C VAL A 64 -16.68 -5.90 -1.38
N PRO A 65 -17.98 -6.13 -1.64
CA PRO A 65 -18.96 -5.06 -1.64
C PRO A 65 -19.23 -4.51 -0.23
N LEU A 66 -19.13 -3.19 -0.09
CA LEU A 66 -19.55 -2.48 1.11
C LEU A 66 -21.09 -2.49 1.19
N SER A 67 -21.61 -2.99 2.30
CA SER A 67 -23.05 -2.98 2.56
C SER A 67 -23.53 -1.61 3.01
N GLY A 68 -24.67 -1.16 2.48
CA GLY A 68 -25.32 0.06 2.96
C GLY A 68 -26.54 0.45 2.13
N ARG A 69 -27.40 1.29 2.72
CA ARG A 69 -28.62 1.75 2.05
C ARG A 69 -28.29 2.47 0.75
N GLY A 70 -28.95 2.10 -0.34
CA GLY A 70 -28.80 2.74 -1.65
C GLY A 70 -27.71 2.11 -2.53
N LEU A 71 -26.79 1.32 -1.96
CA LEU A 71 -25.86 0.51 -2.74
C LEU A 71 -26.54 -0.79 -3.19
N ALA A 72 -26.24 -1.22 -4.41
CA ALA A 72 -26.72 -2.48 -4.95
C ALA A 72 -25.98 -3.65 -4.27
N ALA A 73 -26.74 -4.65 -3.83
CA ALA A 73 -26.17 -5.87 -3.28
C ALA A 73 -25.41 -6.65 -4.36
N ARG A 74 -24.21 -7.13 -4.03
CA ARG A 74 -23.36 -7.94 -4.90
C ARG A 74 -22.62 -8.97 -4.06
N GLU A 75 -22.09 -9.98 -4.73
CA GLU A 75 -21.10 -10.89 -4.17
C GLU A 75 -19.68 -10.30 -4.34
N PRO A 76 -18.69 -10.77 -3.56
CA PRO A 76 -17.29 -10.46 -3.80
C PRO A 76 -16.87 -10.80 -5.24
N VAL A 77 -16.03 -9.96 -5.84
CA VAL A 77 -15.57 -10.09 -7.23
C VAL A 77 -14.07 -10.34 -7.24
N PRO A 78 -13.55 -11.35 -7.96
CA PRO A 78 -12.11 -11.54 -8.12
C PRO A 78 -11.41 -10.29 -8.64
N ILE A 79 -10.25 -9.95 -8.11
CA ILE A 79 -9.42 -8.89 -8.69
C ILE A 79 -8.88 -9.37 -10.04
N ASP A 80 -8.35 -10.58 -10.12
CA ASP A 80 -7.85 -11.08 -11.40
C ASP A 80 -9.01 -11.52 -12.32
N GLY A 81 -8.95 -11.10 -13.58
CA GLY A 81 -9.89 -11.52 -14.63
C GLY A 81 -11.27 -10.84 -14.61
N SER A 82 -11.51 -9.84 -13.75
CA SER A 82 -12.77 -9.08 -13.73
C SER A 82 -12.60 -7.64 -14.24
N SER A 83 -13.67 -7.02 -14.74
CA SER A 83 -13.63 -5.61 -15.17
C SER A 83 -13.40 -4.65 -14.00
N ALA A 84 -13.94 -4.98 -12.82
CA ALA A 84 -13.67 -4.19 -11.61
C ALA A 84 -12.19 -4.29 -11.22
N GLY A 85 -11.64 -5.50 -11.22
CA GLY A 85 -10.23 -5.70 -10.92
C GLY A 85 -9.28 -5.14 -11.97
N ALA A 86 -9.68 -5.10 -13.25
CA ALA A 86 -8.93 -4.37 -14.27
C ALA A 86 -8.90 -2.86 -14.00
N ALA A 87 -10.03 -2.27 -13.58
CA ALA A 87 -10.08 -0.86 -13.19
C ALA A 87 -9.25 -0.57 -11.94
N PHE A 88 -9.27 -1.50 -10.98
CA PHE A 88 -8.41 -1.50 -9.81
C PHE A 88 -6.94 -1.53 -10.24
N LEU A 89 -6.41 -2.67 -10.69
CA LEU A 89 -4.99 -2.87 -10.99
C LEU A 89 -4.35 -1.83 -11.92
N SER A 90 -5.11 -1.24 -12.85
CA SER A 90 -4.58 -0.22 -13.78
C SER A 90 -4.66 1.21 -13.27
N GLY A 91 -5.42 1.48 -12.20
CA GLY A 91 -5.72 2.84 -11.74
C GLY A 91 -6.53 3.66 -12.76
N VAL A 92 -7.14 3.03 -13.77
CA VAL A 92 -7.92 3.69 -14.84
C VAL A 92 -9.35 3.18 -14.87
N SER A 93 -10.30 4.06 -15.20
CA SER A 93 -11.71 3.68 -15.31
C SER A 93 -11.95 2.68 -16.46
N VAL A 94 -12.75 1.65 -16.21
CA VAL A 94 -13.17 0.66 -17.21
C VAL A 94 -14.66 0.82 -17.50
N GLU A 95 -15.01 0.94 -18.78
CA GLU A 95 -16.39 1.07 -19.27
C GLU A 95 -16.82 -0.21 -19.98
N VAL A 96 -17.96 -0.78 -19.56
CA VAL A 96 -18.52 -2.01 -20.12
C VAL A 96 -19.93 -1.72 -20.63
N PRO A 97 -20.16 -1.72 -21.96
CA PRO A 97 -21.50 -1.59 -22.52
C PRO A 97 -22.42 -2.73 -22.06
N GLN A 98 -23.65 -2.38 -21.70
CA GLN A 98 -24.72 -3.28 -21.27
C GLN A 98 -25.99 -3.00 -22.10
N GLY A 99 -26.96 -3.91 -22.06
CA GLY A 99 -28.20 -3.75 -22.83
C GLY A 99 -29.03 -2.54 -22.43
N ASP A 100 -28.81 -2.03 -21.22
CA ASP A 100 -29.50 -0.89 -20.64
C ASP A 100 -28.58 0.30 -20.37
N GLY A 101 -27.35 0.38 -20.90
CA GLY A 101 -26.46 1.54 -20.70
C GLY A 101 -24.98 1.16 -20.67
N VAL A 102 -24.16 1.92 -19.95
CA VAL A 102 -22.72 1.67 -19.77
C VAL A 102 -22.42 1.51 -18.28
N ARG A 103 -21.87 0.34 -17.90
CA ARG A 103 -21.34 0.11 -16.57
C ARG A 103 -19.94 0.68 -16.48
N VAL A 104 -19.74 1.65 -15.59
CA VAL A 104 -18.46 2.30 -15.35
C VAL A 104 -17.88 1.78 -14.04
N TYR A 105 -16.64 1.30 -14.08
CA TYR A 105 -15.83 0.94 -12.93
C TYR A 105 -14.77 2.02 -12.72
N LEU A 106 -14.81 2.68 -11.58
CA LEU A 106 -13.96 3.81 -11.22
C LEU A 106 -13.04 3.38 -10.07
N PRO A 107 -11.71 3.39 -10.24
CA PRO A 107 -10.81 3.12 -9.14
C PRO A 107 -10.95 4.21 -8.06
N LEU A 108 -10.94 3.77 -6.81
CA LEU A 108 -10.96 4.63 -5.62
C LEU A 108 -9.52 4.83 -5.18
N LEU A 109 -8.90 5.90 -5.67
CA LEU A 109 -7.51 6.27 -5.43
C LEU A 109 -7.41 7.24 -4.24
N ASP A 110 -6.65 6.86 -3.22
CA ASP A 110 -6.18 7.75 -2.16
C ASP A 110 -4.66 7.93 -2.32
N GLY A 111 -4.27 9.06 -2.91
CA GLY A 111 -2.89 9.26 -3.36
C GLY A 111 -2.46 8.19 -4.39
N GLY A 112 -1.53 7.32 -4.00
CA GLY A 112 -1.06 6.19 -4.82
C GLY A 112 -1.57 4.82 -4.35
N ASP A 113 -2.40 4.77 -3.31
CA ASP A 113 -3.04 3.54 -2.84
C ASP A 113 -4.45 3.41 -3.45
N GLU A 114 -4.84 2.20 -3.83
CA GLU A 114 -6.19 1.93 -4.32
C GLU A 114 -6.96 1.17 -3.24
N VAL A 115 -7.89 1.87 -2.60
CA VAL A 115 -8.75 1.28 -1.57
C VAL A 115 -9.84 0.38 -2.15
N GLY A 116 -10.21 0.58 -3.42
CA GLY A 116 -11.28 -0.17 -4.06
C GLY A 116 -11.74 0.36 -5.40
N VAL A 117 -12.99 0.05 -5.75
CA VAL A 117 -13.65 0.44 -7.00
C VAL A 117 -15.09 0.87 -6.72
N LEU A 118 -15.49 2.03 -7.23
CA LEU A 118 -16.89 2.42 -7.35
C LEU A 118 -17.40 1.98 -8.72
N ALA A 119 -18.50 1.24 -8.75
CA ALA A 119 -19.17 0.85 -9.98
C ALA A 119 -20.59 1.43 -10.05
N LEU A 120 -20.97 2.00 -11.18
CA LEU A 120 -22.31 2.54 -11.45
C LEU A 120 -22.67 2.37 -12.93
N THR A 121 -23.95 2.49 -13.27
CA THR A 121 -24.43 2.42 -14.65
C THR A 121 -25.03 3.77 -15.07
N LEU A 122 -24.65 4.26 -16.24
CA LEU A 122 -25.23 5.45 -16.90
C LEU A 122 -25.89 5.05 -18.22
N ASP A 123 -26.78 5.88 -18.76
CA ASP A 123 -27.39 5.64 -20.07
C ASP A 123 -26.38 5.78 -21.21
N ASP A 124 -25.49 6.76 -21.12
CA ASP A 124 -24.33 6.98 -22.00
C ASP A 124 -23.20 7.64 -21.19
N VAL A 125 -21.97 7.67 -21.74
CA VAL A 125 -20.80 8.26 -21.06
C VAL A 125 -20.00 9.15 -22.02
N ASP A 126 -20.05 10.46 -21.78
CA ASP A 126 -19.30 11.44 -22.55
C ASP A 126 -17.98 11.90 -21.89
N GLY A 127 -17.33 12.92 -22.44
CA GLY A 127 -16.08 13.44 -21.91
C GLY A 127 -16.21 14.21 -20.59
N ASP A 128 -17.35 14.86 -20.37
CA ASP A 128 -17.67 15.59 -19.14
C ASP A 128 -18.02 14.62 -18.01
N ASP A 129 -18.80 13.57 -18.31
CA ASP A 129 -19.11 12.49 -17.36
C ASP A 129 -17.83 11.86 -16.83
N ARG A 130 -16.91 11.49 -17.73
CA ARG A 130 -15.60 10.90 -17.34
C ARG A 130 -14.81 11.82 -16.42
N ARG A 131 -14.83 13.14 -16.65
CA ARG A 131 -14.14 14.11 -15.79
C ARG A 131 -14.79 14.22 -14.41
N LEU A 132 -16.12 14.30 -14.37
CA LEU A 132 -16.88 14.40 -13.13
C LEU A 132 -16.73 13.12 -12.29
N LEU A 133 -16.92 11.95 -12.92
CA LEU A 133 -16.82 10.65 -12.27
C LEU A 133 -15.44 10.38 -11.67
N ARG A 134 -14.36 10.80 -12.33
CA ARG A 134 -13.00 10.69 -11.74
C ARG A 134 -12.87 11.51 -10.46
N ARG A 135 -13.32 12.77 -10.47
CA ARG A 135 -13.27 13.63 -9.28
C ARG A 135 -14.16 13.09 -8.16
N PHE A 136 -15.34 12.60 -8.53
CA PHE A 136 -16.27 11.98 -7.60
C PHE A 136 -15.66 10.73 -6.96
N ALA A 137 -15.05 9.84 -7.75
CA ALA A 137 -14.37 8.64 -7.24
C ALA A 137 -13.21 8.98 -6.29
N SER A 138 -12.41 10.02 -6.59
CA SER A 138 -11.36 10.51 -5.68
C SER A 138 -11.95 10.99 -4.35
N LEU A 139 -13.00 11.83 -4.37
CA LEU A 139 -13.63 12.28 -3.11
C LEU A 139 -14.25 11.14 -2.31
N VAL A 140 -14.79 10.12 -2.99
CA VAL A 140 -15.30 8.92 -2.32
C VAL A 140 -14.18 8.11 -1.69
N ALA A 141 -13.02 7.99 -2.34
CA ALA A 141 -11.83 7.35 -1.79
C ALA A 141 -11.36 8.10 -0.53
N ASP A 142 -11.19 9.42 -0.62
CA ASP A 142 -10.80 10.29 0.51
C ASP A 142 -11.77 10.14 1.69
N LEU A 143 -13.08 10.09 1.41
CA LEU A 143 -14.12 9.90 2.42
C LEU A 143 -14.01 8.52 3.08
N LEU A 144 -13.80 7.45 2.32
CA LEU A 144 -13.64 6.10 2.85
C LEU A 144 -12.41 5.99 3.75
N VAL A 145 -11.27 6.53 3.31
CA VAL A 145 -10.03 6.53 4.08
C VAL A 145 -10.16 7.36 5.33
N THR A 146 -10.62 8.61 5.22
CA THR A 146 -10.77 9.51 6.37
C THR A 146 -11.75 8.95 7.40
N LYS A 147 -12.79 8.22 6.96
CA LYS A 147 -13.81 7.68 7.86
C LYS A 147 -13.53 6.28 8.37
N SER A 148 -12.56 5.55 7.82
CA SER A 148 -12.19 4.20 8.29
C SER A 148 -11.75 4.20 9.75
N GLY A 149 -11.05 5.25 10.19
CA GLY A 149 -10.63 5.41 11.59
C GLY A 149 -11.78 5.64 12.59
N TYR A 150 -12.99 5.94 12.13
CA TYR A 150 -14.17 6.15 12.99
C TYR A 150 -15.15 4.96 12.96
N THR A 151 -14.87 3.89 12.20
CA THR A 151 -15.77 2.75 12.13
C THR A 151 -15.07 1.43 11.78
N ASP A 152 -15.45 0.38 12.51
CA ASP A 152 -14.99 -0.98 12.19
C ASP A 152 -15.68 -1.56 10.95
N ARG A 153 -16.73 -0.92 10.42
CA ARG A 153 -17.54 -1.48 9.32
C ARG A 153 -16.75 -1.63 8.02
N ILE A 154 -15.82 -0.70 7.74
CA ILE A 154 -14.94 -0.77 6.57
C ILE A 154 -13.93 -1.90 6.75
N PHE A 155 -13.33 -2.02 7.94
CA PHE A 155 -12.41 -3.11 8.28
C PHE A 155 -13.11 -4.48 8.19
N GLN A 156 -14.30 -4.60 8.78
CA GLN A 156 -15.13 -5.82 8.77
C GLN A 156 -15.53 -6.23 7.35
N ALA A 157 -15.91 -5.27 6.50
CA ALA A 157 -16.28 -5.57 5.12
C ALA A 157 -15.12 -6.18 4.31
N ARG A 158 -13.87 -5.76 4.57
CA ARG A 158 -12.68 -6.28 3.89
C ARG A 158 -12.20 -7.64 4.41
N ARG A 159 -12.74 -8.13 5.53
CA ARG A 159 -12.27 -9.33 6.22
C ARG A 159 -13.06 -10.56 5.75
N LEU A 160 -12.43 -11.37 4.88
CA LEU A 160 -13.03 -12.64 4.42
C LEU A 160 -12.77 -13.83 5.35
N GLN A 161 -11.77 -13.71 6.23
CA GLN A 161 -11.34 -14.77 7.13
C GLN A 161 -11.10 -14.22 8.54
N PRO A 162 -11.14 -15.07 9.58
CA PRO A 162 -10.68 -14.67 10.90
C PRO A 162 -9.21 -14.26 10.87
N MET A 163 -8.93 -12.99 11.15
CA MET A 163 -7.61 -12.43 11.46
C MET A 163 -7.16 -12.79 12.89
N SER A 164 -5.88 -13.10 13.05
CA SER A 164 -5.23 -13.29 14.36
C SER A 164 -5.01 -11.95 15.06
N VAL A 165 -4.83 -11.95 16.39
CA VAL A 165 -4.51 -10.72 17.14
C VAL A 165 -3.18 -10.11 16.68
N ALA A 166 -2.19 -10.95 16.36
CA ALA A 166 -0.91 -10.53 15.82
C ALA A 166 -1.09 -9.77 14.49
N ALA A 167 -1.92 -10.32 13.59
CA ALA A 167 -2.22 -9.67 12.32
C ALA A 167 -3.02 -8.37 12.51
N GLU A 168 -3.97 -8.31 13.46
CA GLU A 168 -4.69 -7.07 13.80
C GLU A 168 -3.72 -5.98 14.30
N ILE A 169 -2.70 -6.34 15.07
CA ILE A 169 -1.63 -5.42 15.50
C ILE A 169 -0.84 -4.95 14.28
N GLN A 170 -0.34 -5.87 13.44
CA GLN A 170 0.46 -5.48 12.27
C GLN A 170 -0.30 -4.58 11.29
N TRP A 171 -1.54 -4.92 10.94
CA TRP A 171 -2.36 -4.08 10.07
C TRP A 171 -2.64 -2.68 10.65
N SER A 172 -2.65 -2.55 11.97
CA SER A 172 -2.80 -1.26 12.65
C SER A 172 -1.50 -0.43 12.67
N LEU A 173 -0.34 -1.08 12.48
CA LEU A 173 0.97 -0.44 12.48
C LEU A 173 1.37 0.08 11.11
N LEU A 174 0.99 -0.61 10.04
CA LEU A 174 1.47 -0.31 8.69
C LEU A 174 1.08 1.11 8.22
N PRO A 175 1.95 1.78 7.44
CA PRO A 175 1.54 2.93 6.63
C PRO A 175 0.61 2.47 5.49
N PRO A 176 0.05 3.38 4.67
CA PRO A 176 -0.63 3.00 3.42
C PRO A 176 0.23 2.05 2.60
N LEU A 177 -0.37 1.02 2.00
CA LEU A 177 0.41 -0.05 1.35
C LEU A 177 1.15 0.44 0.11
N ALA A 178 0.72 1.55 -0.48
CA ALA A 178 1.41 2.19 -1.58
C ALA A 178 1.36 3.72 -1.47
N MET A 179 2.37 4.36 -2.05
CA MET A 179 2.40 5.80 -2.25
C MET A 179 3.06 6.07 -3.59
N THR A 180 2.49 6.99 -4.38
CA THR A 180 3.08 7.47 -5.62
C THR A 180 3.24 8.98 -5.54
N ALA A 181 4.46 9.45 -5.72
CA ALA A 181 4.84 10.85 -5.83
C ALA A 181 5.59 11.07 -7.16
N PRO A 182 5.79 12.33 -7.62
CA PRO A 182 6.41 12.59 -8.91
C PRO A 182 7.79 11.96 -9.12
N ARG A 183 8.60 11.85 -8.05
CA ARG A 183 10.00 11.35 -8.10
C ARG A 183 10.18 9.98 -7.44
N VAL A 184 9.14 9.43 -6.81
CA VAL A 184 9.28 8.17 -6.09
C VAL A 184 7.94 7.46 -5.99
N ALA A 185 7.95 6.14 -6.10
CA ALA A 185 6.80 5.30 -5.77
C ALA A 185 7.24 4.17 -4.84
N VAL A 186 6.36 3.77 -3.92
CA VAL A 186 6.57 2.63 -3.04
C VAL A 186 5.33 1.75 -3.02
N ALA A 187 5.52 0.45 -2.85
CA ALA A 187 4.44 -0.49 -2.57
C ALA A 187 4.94 -1.64 -1.69
N GLY A 188 4.11 -2.07 -0.75
CA GLY A 188 4.38 -3.20 0.13
C GLY A 188 3.20 -4.18 0.19
N ILE A 189 3.51 -5.43 0.50
CA ILE A 189 2.53 -6.48 0.76
C ILE A 189 3.07 -7.42 1.85
N LEU A 190 2.16 -7.93 2.68
CA LEU A 190 2.47 -8.90 3.73
C LEU A 190 1.61 -10.15 3.51
N GLU A 191 2.24 -11.30 3.67
CA GLU A 191 1.68 -12.63 3.47
C GLU A 191 2.16 -13.53 4.62
N PRO A 192 1.30 -14.28 5.31
CA PRO A 192 -0.15 -14.38 5.16
C PRO A 192 -0.90 -13.20 5.80
N ALA A 193 -1.72 -12.49 5.01
CA ALA A 193 -2.43 -11.29 5.45
C ALA A 193 -3.28 -11.44 6.73
N TYR A 194 -3.85 -12.61 7.01
CA TYR A 194 -4.72 -12.83 8.18
C TYR A 194 -4.00 -13.43 9.40
N GLN A 195 -2.74 -13.82 9.25
CA GLN A 195 -1.97 -14.53 10.29
C GLN A 195 -0.59 -13.91 10.55
N VAL A 196 -0.18 -12.92 9.75
CA VAL A 196 1.09 -12.20 9.90
C VAL A 196 1.36 -11.75 11.33
N ALA A 197 2.62 -11.85 11.77
CA ALA A 197 3.02 -11.62 13.13
C ALA A 197 4.28 -10.75 13.27
N GLY A 198 5.45 -11.22 12.85
CA GLY A 198 6.75 -10.61 13.06
C GLY A 198 7.15 -9.59 11.98
N ASP A 199 6.65 -9.78 10.76
CA ASP A 199 6.96 -8.90 9.64
C ASP A 199 6.25 -7.54 9.73
N SER A 200 6.97 -6.48 9.37
CA SER A 200 6.39 -5.16 9.20
C SER A 200 7.23 -4.28 8.27
N PHE A 201 6.65 -3.20 7.79
CA PHE A 201 7.39 -2.13 7.13
C PHE A 201 6.85 -0.76 7.51
N ASP A 202 7.68 0.26 7.38
CA ASP A 202 7.30 1.66 7.55
C ASP A 202 8.02 2.54 6.54
N TYR A 203 7.37 3.61 6.11
CA TYR A 203 8.01 4.64 5.31
C TYR A 203 7.43 6.01 5.60
N ALA A 204 8.19 7.04 5.25
CA ALA A 204 7.70 8.41 5.18
C ALA A 204 8.52 9.19 4.16
N LEU A 205 7.83 9.99 3.35
CA LEU A 205 8.46 11.00 2.50
C LEU A 205 8.40 12.34 3.23
N ASN A 206 9.54 12.79 3.74
CA ASN A 206 9.68 14.08 4.41
C ASN A 206 10.50 14.99 3.50
N ASP A 207 9.87 16.05 2.96
CA ASP A 207 10.44 16.90 1.93
C ASP A 207 10.93 16.07 0.72
N ASP A 208 12.23 16.10 0.42
CA ASP A 208 12.85 15.33 -0.67
C ASP A 208 13.46 14.00 -0.19
N LEU A 209 13.30 13.61 1.07
CA LEU A 209 13.92 12.43 1.67
C LEU A 209 12.89 11.32 1.96
N LEU A 210 12.98 10.21 1.23
CA LEU A 210 12.21 9.01 1.54
C LEU A 210 12.95 8.18 2.58
N HIS A 211 12.30 7.94 3.71
CA HIS A 211 12.73 6.98 4.73
C HIS A 211 11.98 5.67 4.54
N VAL A 212 12.69 4.54 4.62
CA VAL A 212 12.09 3.19 4.58
C VAL A 212 12.69 2.31 5.69
N ALA A 213 11.86 1.46 6.27
CA ALA A 213 12.28 0.33 7.07
C ALA A 213 11.46 -0.92 6.70
N THR A 214 12.14 -2.04 6.50
CA THR A 214 11.53 -3.39 6.48
C THR A 214 12.10 -4.14 7.67
N ILE A 215 11.25 -4.77 8.47
CA ILE A 215 11.66 -5.48 9.67
C ILE A 215 11.01 -6.85 9.73
N ASP A 216 11.71 -7.75 10.39
CA ASP A 216 11.21 -9.07 10.77
C ASP A 216 11.64 -9.36 12.21
N ALA A 217 10.66 -9.55 13.08
CA ALA A 217 10.85 -9.76 14.50
C ALA A 217 10.93 -11.25 14.83
N MET A 218 11.95 -11.63 15.60
CA MET A 218 12.16 -13.01 16.01
C MET A 218 10.91 -13.61 16.68
N GLY A 219 10.60 -14.84 16.30
CA GLY A 219 9.59 -15.67 16.95
C GLY A 219 8.33 -15.75 16.10
N HIS A 220 7.18 -15.94 16.75
CA HIS A 220 5.90 -16.02 16.04
C HIS A 220 4.75 -15.50 16.90
N GLY A 221 3.64 -15.16 16.25
CA GLY A 221 2.42 -14.77 16.95
C GLY A 221 2.55 -13.46 17.72
N LEU A 222 2.01 -13.43 18.95
CA LEU A 222 1.84 -12.17 19.67
C LEU A 222 3.16 -11.55 20.15
N ASP A 223 4.15 -12.36 20.52
CA ASP A 223 5.44 -11.87 21.02
C ASP A 223 6.23 -11.20 19.89
N ALA A 224 6.26 -11.82 18.71
CA ALA A 224 6.85 -11.22 17.50
C ALA A 224 6.12 -9.93 17.11
N ALA A 225 4.78 -9.91 17.17
CA ALA A 225 4.01 -8.70 16.88
C ALA A 225 4.28 -7.55 17.85
N ALA A 226 4.42 -7.85 19.16
CA ALA A 226 4.79 -6.86 20.16
C ALA A 226 6.21 -6.31 19.92
N MET A 227 7.15 -7.17 19.54
CA MET A 227 8.53 -6.76 19.24
C MET A 227 8.60 -5.88 17.99
N ALA A 228 7.93 -6.27 16.91
CA ALA A 228 7.77 -5.46 15.70
C ALA A 228 7.12 -4.09 16.00
N THR A 229 6.10 -4.05 16.88
CA THR A 229 5.48 -2.80 17.35
C THR A 229 6.52 -1.86 17.97
N VAL A 230 7.37 -2.38 18.86
CA VAL A 230 8.40 -1.58 19.54
C VAL A 230 9.47 -1.14 18.55
N ALA A 231 9.91 -2.00 17.62
CA ALA A 231 10.87 -1.65 16.59
C ALA A 231 10.36 -0.53 15.66
N ILE A 232 9.14 -0.65 15.13
CA ILE A 232 8.51 0.40 14.31
C ILE A 232 8.31 1.69 15.12
N GLY A 233 7.89 1.58 16.38
CA GLY A 233 7.77 2.73 17.28
C GLY A 233 9.09 3.47 17.48
N ALA A 234 10.17 2.72 17.74
CA ALA A 234 11.52 3.24 17.92
C ALA A 234 12.07 3.85 16.63
N TYR A 235 11.89 3.19 15.49
CA TYR A 235 12.24 3.71 14.17
C TYR A 235 11.53 5.03 13.88
N ARG A 236 10.20 5.09 14.08
CA ARG A 236 9.40 6.31 13.87
C ARG A 236 9.81 7.43 14.81
N HIS A 237 10.10 7.11 16.07
CA HIS A 237 10.59 8.09 17.04
C HIS A 237 11.91 8.70 16.57
N ALA A 238 12.90 7.86 16.25
CA ALA A 238 14.21 8.30 15.81
C ALA A 238 14.14 9.07 14.49
N ARG A 239 13.35 8.61 13.52
CA ARG A 239 13.08 9.35 12.27
C ARG A 239 12.50 10.74 12.53
N ARG A 240 11.54 10.87 13.44
CA ARG A 240 10.92 12.17 13.78
C ARG A 240 11.83 13.09 14.59
N ALA A 241 12.88 12.54 15.20
CA ALA A 241 13.95 13.31 15.82
C ALA A 241 14.99 13.82 14.80
N ASP A 242 14.83 13.47 13.52
CA ASP A 242 15.70 13.89 12.40
C ASP A 242 17.19 13.54 12.58
N ILE A 243 17.47 12.41 13.26
CA ILE A 243 18.83 11.87 13.49
C ILE A 243 19.26 10.94 12.35
N GLY A 244 20.54 10.59 12.19
CA GLY A 244 21.09 9.77 11.10
C GLY A 244 20.72 8.27 11.14
N LEU A 245 21.02 7.51 10.07
CA LEU A 245 20.73 6.06 9.99
C LEU A 245 21.43 5.24 11.09
N ALA A 246 22.70 5.54 11.37
CA ALA A 246 23.45 4.86 12.42
C ALA A 246 22.85 5.12 13.82
N GLU A 247 22.41 6.34 14.07
CA GLU A 247 21.74 6.73 15.32
C GLU A 247 20.34 6.10 15.43
N ILE A 248 19.60 5.99 14.31
CA ILE A 248 18.33 5.24 14.25
C ILE A 248 18.56 3.79 14.67
N TYR A 249 19.56 3.11 14.09
CA TYR A 249 19.90 1.74 14.45
C TYR A 249 20.20 1.62 15.95
N ALA A 250 21.10 2.46 16.48
CA ALA A 250 21.47 2.43 17.89
C ALA A 250 20.29 2.71 18.84
N PHE A 251 19.35 3.56 18.41
CA PHE A 251 18.13 3.84 19.17
C PHE A 251 17.18 2.64 19.18
N MET A 252 16.94 2.03 18.01
CA MET A 252 16.13 0.82 17.89
C MET A 252 16.74 -0.33 18.69
N ASP A 253 18.06 -0.53 18.60
CA ASP A 253 18.78 -1.60 19.28
C ASP A 253 18.59 -1.52 20.80
N ARG A 254 18.80 -0.33 21.37
CA ARG A 254 18.55 -0.08 22.79
C ARG A 254 17.10 -0.31 23.17
N ALA A 255 16.15 0.16 22.37
CA ALA A 255 14.72 0.02 22.67
C ALA A 255 14.29 -1.46 22.73
N ILE A 256 14.80 -2.30 21.83
CA ILE A 256 14.53 -3.74 21.84
C ILE A 256 15.23 -4.43 23.01
N ALA A 257 16.51 -4.14 23.24
CA ALA A 257 17.29 -4.74 24.33
C ALA A 257 16.70 -4.41 25.72
N GLU A 258 16.27 -3.16 25.94
CA GLU A 258 15.65 -2.74 27.21
C GLU A 258 14.27 -3.38 27.44
N GLN A 259 13.49 -3.57 26.37
CA GLN A 259 12.11 -4.05 26.48
C GLN A 259 12.00 -5.58 26.55
N PHE A 260 12.83 -6.32 25.81
CA PHE A 260 12.71 -7.78 25.67
C PHE A 260 13.91 -8.55 26.24
N GLY A 261 15.01 -7.86 26.54
CA GLY A 261 16.25 -8.50 27.03
C GLY A 261 17.17 -8.99 25.90
N PRO A 262 18.34 -9.54 26.26
CA PRO A 262 19.46 -9.73 25.34
C PRO A 262 19.32 -10.89 24.34
N ASP A 263 18.34 -11.78 24.53
CA ASP A 263 18.13 -12.94 23.66
C ASP A 263 17.09 -12.67 22.55
N HIS A 264 16.54 -11.45 22.47
CA HIS A 264 15.53 -11.07 21.49
C HIS A 264 16.10 -10.07 20.50
N PHE A 265 15.78 -10.25 19.23
CA PHE A 265 16.24 -9.37 18.18
C PHE A 265 15.21 -9.19 17.07
N VAL A 266 15.40 -8.12 16.31
CA VAL A 266 14.66 -7.81 15.08
C VAL A 266 15.68 -7.66 13.96
N THR A 267 15.50 -8.38 12.86
CA THR A 267 16.26 -8.11 11.64
C THR A 267 15.65 -6.88 10.97
N ALA A 268 16.48 -5.98 10.46
CA ALA A 268 15.98 -4.72 9.91
C ALA A 268 16.80 -4.22 8.72
N GLN A 269 16.10 -3.82 7.66
CA GLN A 269 16.66 -3.06 6.55
C GLN A 269 16.16 -1.62 6.63
N MET A 270 17.05 -0.67 6.92
CA MET A 270 16.72 0.76 7.01
C MET A 270 17.36 1.54 5.87
N MET A 271 16.60 2.40 5.21
CA MET A 271 17.07 3.17 4.05
C MET A 271 16.67 4.65 4.11
N ARG A 272 17.46 5.47 3.43
CA ARG A 272 17.17 6.86 3.06
C ARG A 272 17.45 7.06 1.58
N LEU A 273 16.47 7.58 0.85
CA LEU A 273 16.63 7.95 -0.54
C LEU A 273 16.39 9.46 -0.69
N ASN A 274 17.42 10.19 -1.09
CA ASN A 274 17.25 11.55 -1.57
C ASN A 274 16.61 11.50 -2.96
N THR A 275 15.33 11.88 -3.04
CA THR A 275 14.53 11.79 -4.27
C THR A 275 14.93 12.81 -5.33
N VAL A 276 15.73 13.84 -4.99
CA VAL A 276 16.26 14.82 -5.96
C VAL A 276 17.48 14.23 -6.69
N SER A 277 18.40 13.60 -5.94
CA SER A 277 19.68 13.14 -6.47
C SER A 277 19.74 11.66 -6.82
N GLY A 278 18.80 10.85 -6.31
CA GLY A 278 18.86 9.39 -6.40
C GLY A 278 19.90 8.78 -5.47
N HIS A 279 20.43 9.53 -4.50
CA HIS A 279 21.40 9.01 -3.53
C HIS A 279 20.67 8.18 -2.47
N LEU A 280 20.91 6.87 -2.51
CA LEU A 280 20.41 5.88 -1.56
C LEU A 280 21.48 5.59 -0.52
N GLN A 281 21.10 5.64 0.76
CA GLN A 281 21.89 5.21 1.89
C GLN A 281 21.13 4.13 2.65
N TRP A 282 21.82 3.11 3.16
CA TRP A 282 21.17 2.04 3.94
C TRP A 282 22.06 1.43 5.01
N VAL A 283 21.40 0.81 5.98
CA VAL A 283 21.97 -0.08 7.00
C VAL A 283 21.16 -1.37 6.98
N ASN A 284 21.83 -2.50 6.83
CA ASN A 284 21.22 -3.83 6.92
C ASN A 284 21.66 -4.50 8.23
N ALA A 285 20.74 -4.56 9.20
CA ALA A 285 20.92 -5.19 10.50
C ALA A 285 20.42 -6.65 10.47
N GLY A 286 21.16 -7.51 9.78
CA GLY A 286 20.91 -8.95 9.71
C GLY A 286 19.69 -9.39 8.89
N HIS A 287 19.23 -8.54 7.97
CA HIS A 287 18.09 -8.78 7.07
C HIS A 287 18.58 -9.29 5.69
N PRO A 288 17.71 -9.92 4.86
CA PRO A 288 18.08 -10.25 3.48
C PRO A 288 18.54 -9.02 2.67
N GLN A 289 19.54 -9.22 1.80
CA GLN A 289 20.11 -8.13 1.00
C GLN A 289 19.10 -7.65 -0.05
N PRO A 290 18.79 -6.34 -0.12
CA PRO A 290 17.84 -5.80 -1.11
C PRO A 290 18.32 -6.03 -2.54
N LEU A 291 17.40 -6.28 -3.46
CA LEU A 291 17.69 -6.44 -4.88
C LEU A 291 17.56 -5.10 -5.60
N LEU A 292 18.61 -4.69 -6.32
CA LEU A 292 18.52 -3.58 -7.27
C LEU A 292 18.01 -4.11 -8.61
N ILE A 293 16.92 -3.54 -9.07
CA ILE A 293 16.28 -3.82 -10.35
C ILE A 293 16.49 -2.61 -11.26
N ARG A 294 16.99 -2.88 -12.47
CA ARG A 294 17.19 -1.89 -13.51
C ARG A 294 16.77 -2.47 -14.84
N ASP A 295 16.08 -1.68 -15.65
CA ASP A 295 15.56 -2.10 -16.97
C ASP A 295 14.78 -3.43 -16.88
N HIS A 296 13.94 -3.56 -15.84
CA HIS A 296 13.10 -4.74 -15.57
C HIS A 296 13.89 -6.04 -15.29
N ALA A 297 15.13 -5.93 -14.81
CA ALA A 297 15.94 -7.06 -14.39
C ALA A 297 16.72 -6.76 -13.11
N VAL A 298 16.85 -7.76 -12.23
CA VAL A 298 17.77 -7.69 -11.09
C VAL A 298 19.20 -7.63 -11.63
N VAL A 299 19.93 -6.58 -11.24
CA VAL A 299 21.31 -6.35 -11.69
C VAL A 299 22.35 -6.57 -10.59
N GLU A 300 21.97 -6.40 -9.33
CA GLU A 300 22.85 -6.65 -8.19
C GLU A 300 22.06 -6.78 -6.87
N ARG A 301 22.71 -7.39 -5.88
CA ARG A 301 22.34 -7.31 -4.48
C ARG A 301 22.99 -6.06 -3.89
N LEU A 302 22.27 -5.29 -3.09
CA LEU A 302 22.80 -4.12 -2.40
C LEU A 302 23.55 -4.54 -1.13
N GLU A 303 24.71 -5.17 -1.31
CA GLU A 303 25.58 -5.64 -0.23
C GLU A 303 25.97 -4.49 0.73
N SER A 304 26.06 -4.82 2.02
CA SER A 304 26.51 -3.92 3.07
C SER A 304 27.49 -4.62 4.00
N GLU A 305 28.25 -3.82 4.75
CA GLU A 305 29.02 -4.33 5.89
C GLU A 305 28.12 -5.01 6.91
N THR A 306 28.66 -6.02 7.59
CA THR A 306 27.93 -6.79 8.59
C THR A 306 27.54 -5.91 9.77
N THR A 307 26.24 -5.81 10.04
CA THR A 307 25.68 -5.18 11.24
C THR A 307 24.84 -6.22 11.98
N LEU A 308 24.97 -6.29 13.31
CA LEU A 308 24.18 -7.22 14.12
C LEU A 308 22.70 -6.86 14.08
N PRO A 309 21.79 -7.86 14.13
CA PRO A 309 20.36 -7.62 14.34
C PRO A 309 20.09 -6.66 15.50
N VAL A 310 19.03 -5.86 15.36
CA VAL A 310 18.60 -4.87 16.35
C VAL A 310 18.20 -5.60 17.64
N GLY A 311 18.83 -5.27 18.77
CA GLY A 311 18.56 -5.84 20.08
C GLY A 311 19.76 -6.58 20.69
N PHE A 312 20.73 -7.00 19.87
CA PHE A 312 21.93 -7.68 20.35
C PHE A 312 23.02 -6.76 20.87
N GLY A 313 22.90 -5.45 20.66
CA GLY A 313 24.01 -4.53 20.86
C GLY A 313 25.07 -4.71 19.78
N GLY A 314 25.97 -3.72 19.66
CA GLY A 314 27.02 -3.78 18.66
C GLY A 314 27.79 -2.48 18.52
N GLU A 315 28.75 -2.50 17.60
CA GLU A 315 29.41 -1.29 17.12
C GLU A 315 28.43 -0.46 16.27
N GLU A 316 28.78 0.81 16.08
CA GLU A 316 28.03 1.69 15.19
C GLU A 316 28.06 1.14 13.74
N PRO A 317 26.92 1.05 13.05
CA PRO A 317 26.87 0.44 11.73
C PRO A 317 27.53 1.32 10.68
N VAL A 318 28.20 0.69 9.72
CA VAL A 318 28.74 1.38 8.54
C VAL A 318 27.61 1.63 7.55
N ILE A 319 27.36 2.90 7.23
CA ILE A 319 26.33 3.30 6.26
C ILE A 319 26.83 2.96 4.85
N SER A 320 26.06 2.13 4.14
CA SER A 320 26.30 1.81 2.73
C SER A 320 25.58 2.80 1.83
N GLU A 321 26.14 3.09 0.65
CA GLU A 321 25.61 4.12 -0.25
C GLU A 321 25.63 3.71 -1.72
N ARG A 322 24.67 4.23 -2.49
CA ARG A 322 24.53 3.97 -3.93
C ARG A 322 23.87 5.17 -4.62
N ALA A 323 24.42 5.56 -5.77
CA ALA A 323 23.72 6.45 -6.69
C ALA A 323 22.80 5.62 -7.60
N LEU A 324 21.49 5.82 -7.47
CA LEU A 324 20.50 5.21 -8.36
C LEU A 324 20.46 5.94 -9.70
N ARG A 325 19.93 5.25 -10.72
CA ARG A 325 19.50 5.82 -11.99
C ARG A 325 17.99 5.99 -11.97
N HIS A 326 17.51 7.00 -12.66
CA HIS A 326 16.07 7.22 -12.78
C HIS A 326 15.42 5.98 -13.41
N GLY A 327 14.35 5.48 -12.80
CA GLY A 327 13.70 4.22 -13.12
C GLY A 327 14.25 2.99 -12.38
N ASP A 328 15.36 3.12 -11.64
CA ASP A 328 15.84 2.03 -10.78
C ASP A 328 14.82 1.72 -9.69
N ARG A 329 14.70 0.42 -9.38
CA ARG A 329 13.88 -0.06 -8.28
C ARG A 329 14.69 -0.85 -7.27
N VAL A 330 14.31 -0.78 -6.01
CA VAL A 330 14.93 -1.53 -4.91
C VAL A 330 13.85 -2.39 -4.26
N LEU A 331 14.04 -3.71 -4.29
CA LEU A 331 13.14 -4.67 -3.66
C LEU A 331 13.74 -5.15 -2.35
N CYS A 332 13.11 -4.77 -1.24
CA CYS A 332 13.32 -5.36 0.08
C CYS A 332 12.38 -6.56 0.26
N PHE A 333 12.86 -7.58 0.96
CA PHE A 333 12.08 -8.79 1.20
C PHE A 333 12.54 -9.48 2.49
N THR A 334 11.63 -10.24 3.11
CA THR A 334 11.91 -11.03 4.32
C THR A 334 12.26 -12.48 3.99
N ASP A 335 12.89 -13.17 4.92
CA ASP A 335 13.45 -14.51 4.72
C ASP A 335 12.36 -15.58 4.49
N GLY A 336 11.15 -15.43 5.02
CA GLY A 336 10.02 -16.32 4.76
C GLY A 336 9.65 -16.44 3.27
N LEU A 337 10.10 -15.51 2.41
CA LEU A 337 9.96 -15.66 0.96
C LEU A 337 10.93 -16.67 0.33
N VAL A 338 12.12 -16.83 0.90
CA VAL A 338 13.23 -17.62 0.35
C VAL A 338 13.54 -18.87 1.17
N GLU A 339 13.21 -18.91 2.46
CA GLU A 339 13.47 -20.01 3.39
C GLU A 339 12.37 -21.07 3.42
N GLU A 340 11.22 -20.79 2.79
CA GLU A 340 10.10 -21.72 2.73
C GLU A 340 10.46 -22.98 1.92
N ARG A 341 10.07 -24.14 2.47
CA ARG A 341 10.41 -25.46 1.96
C ARG A 341 9.17 -26.15 1.41
N GLU A 342 9.25 -26.68 0.20
CA GLU A 342 8.30 -27.70 -0.21
C GLU A 342 8.47 -28.96 0.68
N PRO A 343 7.39 -29.64 1.08
CA PRO A 343 7.48 -30.89 1.83
C PRO A 343 8.30 -31.96 1.09
N GLY A 344 9.58 -32.12 1.46
CA GLY A 344 10.52 -33.06 0.83
C GLY A 344 11.26 -32.51 -0.40
N GLY A 345 11.15 -31.21 -0.71
CA GLY A 345 11.82 -30.53 -1.81
C GLY A 345 13.01 -29.65 -1.39
N GLU A 346 13.65 -29.03 -2.38
CA GLU A 346 14.68 -28.00 -2.16
C GLU A 346 14.04 -26.67 -1.72
N GLN A 347 14.80 -25.87 -0.98
CA GLN A 347 14.41 -24.51 -0.60
C GLN A 347 14.14 -23.66 -1.86
N PHE A 348 13.09 -22.83 -1.86
CA PHE A 348 12.78 -21.96 -3.00
C PHE A 348 14.00 -21.11 -3.38
N GLY A 349 14.62 -20.49 -2.37
CA GLY A 349 15.90 -19.83 -2.53
C GLY A 349 15.83 -18.51 -3.30
N GLU A 350 16.87 -17.72 -3.16
CA GLU A 350 16.90 -16.35 -3.70
C GLU A 350 17.01 -16.31 -5.23
N ASP A 351 17.66 -17.30 -5.85
CA ASP A 351 17.80 -17.35 -7.31
C ASP A 351 16.43 -17.52 -8.00
N GLN A 352 15.52 -18.31 -7.41
CA GLN A 352 14.16 -18.43 -7.93
C GLN A 352 13.37 -17.12 -7.75
N LEU A 353 13.56 -16.42 -6.62
CA LEU A 353 12.98 -15.10 -6.41
C LEU A 353 13.42 -14.13 -7.51
N ILE A 354 14.72 -14.05 -7.80
CA ILE A 354 15.29 -13.22 -8.86
C ILE A 354 14.66 -13.55 -10.23
N ASP A 355 14.51 -14.84 -10.55
CA ASP A 355 13.89 -15.28 -11.79
C ASP A 355 12.43 -14.80 -11.93
N TRP A 356 11.66 -14.84 -10.84
CA TRP A 356 10.28 -14.34 -10.85
C TRP A 356 10.19 -12.83 -10.88
N VAL A 357 11.05 -12.12 -10.15
CA VAL A 357 11.18 -10.66 -10.26
C VAL A 357 11.39 -10.26 -11.72
N ASN A 358 12.37 -10.89 -12.39
CA ASN A 358 12.68 -10.63 -13.80
C ASN A 358 11.52 -10.91 -14.76
N ARG A 359 10.61 -11.83 -14.44
CA ARG A 359 9.43 -12.16 -15.26
C ARG A 359 8.30 -11.17 -15.01
N VAL A 360 7.99 -10.90 -13.75
CA VAL A 360 6.88 -10.03 -13.34
C VAL A 360 7.14 -8.59 -13.76
N GLU A 361 8.35 -8.08 -13.55
CA GLU A 361 8.79 -6.73 -13.93
C GLU A 361 8.56 -6.42 -15.42
N ARG A 362 8.60 -7.43 -16.31
CA ARG A 362 8.39 -7.26 -17.75
C ARG A 362 6.92 -7.24 -18.18
N SER A 363 6.01 -7.63 -17.30
CA SER A 363 4.59 -7.85 -17.61
C SER A 363 3.64 -6.91 -16.87
N GLN A 364 4.13 -6.22 -15.85
CA GLN A 364 3.33 -5.34 -14.99
C GLN A 364 3.91 -3.93 -15.02
N GLU A 365 3.01 -2.94 -15.01
CA GLU A 365 3.37 -1.53 -14.89
C GLU A 365 3.02 -1.03 -13.49
N GLY A 366 3.94 -0.27 -12.87
CA GLY A 366 3.77 0.29 -11.53
C GLY A 366 4.15 -0.67 -10.38
N VAL A 367 4.68 -0.08 -9.32
CA VAL A 367 5.24 -0.81 -8.16
C VAL A 367 4.22 -1.74 -7.48
N ARG A 368 2.96 -1.30 -7.38
CA ARG A 368 1.91 -2.07 -6.67
C ARG A 368 1.47 -3.31 -7.44
N ALA A 369 1.27 -3.19 -8.74
CA ALA A 369 0.95 -4.33 -9.60
C ALA A 369 2.07 -5.38 -9.58
N VAL A 370 3.33 -4.92 -9.63
CA VAL A 370 4.51 -5.80 -9.51
C VAL A 370 4.54 -6.53 -8.17
N VAL A 371 4.47 -5.81 -7.05
CA VAL A 371 4.56 -6.42 -5.71
C VAL A 371 3.43 -7.41 -5.45
N ARG A 372 2.20 -7.07 -5.85
CA ARG A 372 1.04 -7.97 -5.75
C ARG A 372 1.25 -9.23 -6.60
N ALA A 373 1.57 -9.05 -7.88
CA ALA A 373 1.77 -10.17 -8.80
C ALA A 373 2.91 -11.09 -8.33
N LEU A 374 4.00 -10.50 -7.82
CA LEU A 374 5.12 -11.26 -7.27
C LEU A 374 4.68 -12.07 -6.03
N SER A 375 4.01 -11.45 -5.05
CA SER A 375 3.49 -12.17 -3.87
C SER A 375 2.62 -13.36 -4.26
N HIS A 376 1.64 -13.13 -5.14
CA HIS A 376 0.66 -14.14 -5.51
C HIS A 376 1.26 -15.29 -6.32
N VAL A 377 2.15 -14.98 -7.27
CA VAL A 377 2.86 -16.00 -8.03
C VAL A 377 3.77 -16.81 -7.12
N LEU A 378 4.52 -16.16 -6.22
CA LEU A 378 5.39 -16.86 -5.27
C LEU A 378 4.57 -17.77 -4.34
N LYS A 379 3.46 -17.28 -3.79
CA LYS A 379 2.54 -18.09 -2.99
C LYS A 379 2.01 -19.31 -3.76
N GLU A 380 1.59 -19.14 -5.00
CA GLU A 380 1.14 -20.24 -5.85
C GLU A 380 2.25 -21.27 -6.07
N LYS A 381 3.48 -20.81 -6.33
CA LYS A 381 4.64 -21.70 -6.54
C LYS A 381 5.06 -22.42 -5.27
N ARG A 382 4.76 -21.89 -4.10
CA ARG A 382 4.95 -22.55 -2.80
C ARG A 382 3.77 -23.44 -2.38
N GLY A 383 2.84 -23.74 -3.29
CA GLY A 383 1.72 -24.65 -3.05
C GLY A 383 0.53 -24.00 -2.32
N GLY A 384 0.45 -22.67 -2.31
CA GLY A 384 -0.69 -21.91 -1.78
C GLY A 384 -0.67 -21.69 -0.26
N HIS A 385 0.39 -22.12 0.42
CA HIS A 385 0.59 -21.93 1.86
C HIS A 385 1.86 -21.12 2.11
N THR A 386 1.90 -20.42 3.24
CA THR A 386 3.08 -19.71 3.74
C THR A 386 3.24 -20.08 5.22
N SER A 387 4.32 -20.78 5.57
CA SER A 387 4.58 -21.26 6.94
C SER A 387 5.20 -20.21 7.85
N ASP A 388 5.74 -19.15 7.26
CA ASP A 388 6.36 -18.01 7.93
C ASP A 388 5.80 -16.69 7.37
N ASP A 389 6.17 -15.57 7.97
CA ASP A 389 5.81 -14.27 7.43
C ASP A 389 6.69 -13.92 6.21
N ALA A 390 6.05 -13.34 5.20
CA ALA A 390 6.63 -13.03 3.91
C ALA A 390 6.19 -11.62 3.48
N THR A 391 7.15 -10.72 3.41
CA THR A 391 6.93 -9.32 3.07
C THR A 391 7.77 -8.92 1.87
N LEU A 392 7.15 -8.24 0.92
CA LEU A 392 7.83 -7.59 -0.20
C LEU A 392 7.59 -6.10 -0.08
N PHE A 393 8.65 -5.29 -0.23
CA PHE A 393 8.55 -3.84 -0.29
C PHE A 393 9.40 -3.30 -1.44
N LEU A 394 8.76 -2.68 -2.42
CA LEU A 394 9.39 -2.17 -3.63
C LEU A 394 9.42 -0.65 -3.62
N ILE A 395 10.58 -0.08 -3.89
CA ILE A 395 10.83 1.34 -4.05
C ILE A 395 11.21 1.60 -5.51
N GLU A 396 10.64 2.60 -6.16
CA GLU A 396 11.02 3.06 -7.50
C GLU A 396 11.41 4.53 -7.45
N TRP A 397 12.62 4.87 -7.89
CA TRP A 397 13.01 6.26 -8.10
C TRP A 397 12.65 6.71 -9.52
N ARG A 398 11.95 7.83 -9.67
CA ARG A 398 11.25 8.25 -10.90
C ARG A 398 11.61 9.64 -11.37
#